data_AF-A0A6M2BUK8-F1
#
_entry.id   AF-A0A6M2BUK8-F1
#
_cell.length_a   1.000
_cell.length_b   1.000
_cell.length_c   1.000
_cell.angle_alpha   90.00
_cell.angle_beta   90.00
_cell.angle_gamma   90.00
#
_symmetry.space_group_name_H-M   'P 1'
#
loop_
_entity.id
_entity.type
_entity.pdbx_description
1 polymer ?
#
loop_
_entity_poly.entity_id
_entity_poly.type
_entity_poly.pdbx_seq_one_letter_code
_entity_poly.pdbx_strand_id
1 'polypeptide(L)'
;MKNAHRFLRAGLILAAALAAGVAGATDALPSDSYAHVGVGSCAQSTCHGSVKPWLVSPVQQNEYFVWRDHDRHAQAFSVLDGDRGRAIAARLGAGDATKMPLCLGCHAENIPAAQRGPQFSIGEGVGCEACHGAAQKWIGMHTAPDADMASLLGQGFYPTAAPAARAQLCAGCHEFGARGADHRLMAAGHPAFADDLASYLEKWPKHYTVDADYIARKHPPEAGVQASFDRLQHAADWAGALARSTAGVNGVFPEFSFFRCDSCHRPAEARDTAGRTRPRLNDSAVRALLADEHALDPAQRTQIAQRLEQLSAGLDRGDRAAYAAAAQALNLSLRSALAAGVPGTR
;
A
#
# COMPACT_ATOMS: atom_id res chain seq x y z
N MET A 1 -8.05 -56.15 -58.43
CA MET A 1 -9.39 -55.53 -58.52
C MET A 1 -9.77 -55.04 -57.13
N LYS A 2 -9.97 -53.72 -57.00
CA LYS A 2 -10.89 -52.98 -56.11
C LYS A 2 -11.02 -53.37 -54.62
N ASN A 3 -10.67 -52.36 -53.80
CA ASN A 3 -11.38 -51.88 -52.60
C ASN A 3 -11.36 -52.76 -51.33
N ALA A 4 -10.63 -52.31 -50.30
CA ALA A 4 -11.20 -51.85 -49.01
C ALA A 4 -10.12 -51.74 -47.92
N HIS A 5 -9.52 -50.56 -47.76
CA HIS A 5 -8.84 -50.18 -46.52
C HIS A 5 -9.45 -48.87 -46.02
N ARG A 6 -10.48 -49.00 -45.19
CA ARG A 6 -10.95 -47.96 -44.27
C ARG A 6 -10.78 -48.49 -42.86
N PHE A 7 -10.57 -47.58 -41.91
CA PHE A 7 -10.36 -47.76 -40.47
C PHE A 7 -8.92 -48.02 -40.02
N LEU A 8 -8.11 -46.95 -39.96
CA LEU A 8 -7.15 -46.78 -38.86
C LEU A 8 -6.66 -45.32 -38.76
N ARG A 9 -7.50 -44.39 -38.28
CA ARG A 9 -7.05 -43.06 -37.82
C ARG A 9 -8.02 -42.48 -36.79
N ALA A 10 -7.77 -42.74 -35.51
CA ALA A 10 -8.25 -41.91 -34.41
C ALA A 10 -7.47 -42.29 -33.15
N GLY A 11 -6.33 -41.63 -32.94
CA GLY A 11 -5.52 -41.82 -31.73
C GLY A 11 -4.29 -40.93 -31.79
N LEU A 12 -4.17 -40.05 -30.80
CA LEU A 12 -3.09 -39.10 -30.54
C LEU A 12 -2.97 -37.93 -31.54
N ILE A 13 -3.41 -36.75 -31.09
CA ILE A 13 -2.56 -35.60 -30.70
C ILE A 13 -3.55 -34.51 -30.24
N LEU A 14 -3.75 -34.41 -28.93
CA LEU A 14 -4.31 -33.22 -28.30
C LEU A 14 -3.45 -32.91 -27.08
N ALA A 15 -2.31 -32.27 -27.31
CA ALA A 15 -1.49 -31.70 -26.26
C ALA A 15 -0.77 -30.48 -26.83
N ALA A 16 -0.69 -29.42 -26.01
CA ALA A 16 -0.02 -28.14 -26.22
C ALA A 16 -0.84 -27.07 -26.96
N ALA A 17 -1.67 -26.34 -26.20
CA ALA A 17 -1.78 -24.88 -26.28
C ALA A 17 -2.76 -24.33 -25.21
N LEU A 18 -2.40 -24.42 -23.92
CA LEU A 18 -3.02 -23.60 -22.87
C LEU A 18 -1.97 -23.27 -21.81
N ALA A 19 -1.05 -22.39 -22.19
CA ALA A 19 -0.18 -21.67 -21.27
C ALA A 19 -0.01 -20.24 -21.79
N ALA A 20 -1.12 -19.52 -21.96
CA ALA A 20 -1.08 -18.07 -22.04
C ALA A 20 -0.98 -17.55 -20.61
N GLY A 21 0.22 -17.14 -20.22
CA GLY A 21 0.52 -16.62 -18.91
C GLY A 21 -0.39 -15.45 -18.57
N VAL A 22 -0.96 -15.50 -17.37
CA VAL A 22 -1.56 -14.34 -16.72
C VAL A 22 -0.39 -13.49 -16.24
N ALA A 23 0.24 -12.75 -17.17
CA ALA A 23 1.11 -11.66 -16.81
C ALA A 23 0.21 -10.61 -16.16
N GLY A 24 0.28 -10.50 -14.84
CA GLY A 24 -0.25 -9.36 -14.12
C GLY A 24 0.53 -8.13 -14.54
N ALA A 25 0.10 -7.48 -15.62
CA ALA A 25 0.44 -6.10 -15.87
C ALA A 25 -0.22 -5.29 -14.75
N THR A 26 0.58 -4.91 -13.76
CA THR A 26 0.31 -3.68 -13.05
C THR A 26 0.48 -2.59 -14.10
N ASP A 27 -0.62 -2.08 -14.64
CA ASP A 27 -0.56 -0.92 -15.53
C ASP A 27 0.16 0.19 -14.76
N ALA A 28 1.40 0.44 -15.16
CA ALA A 28 2.19 1.58 -14.73
C ALA A 28 1.35 2.83 -15.02
N LEU A 29 1.19 3.70 -14.02
CA LEU A 29 0.50 4.97 -14.26
C LEU A 29 1.30 5.75 -15.32
N PRO A 30 0.67 6.59 -16.16
CA PRO A 30 1.38 7.44 -17.14
C PRO A 30 2.54 8.25 -16.52
N SER A 31 2.43 8.53 -15.21
CA SER A 31 3.44 9.19 -14.37
C SER A 31 4.77 8.45 -14.26
N ASP A 32 4.82 7.14 -14.46
CA ASP A 32 6.02 6.34 -14.19
C ASP A 32 7.16 6.62 -15.18
N SER A 33 6.85 7.35 -16.27
CA SER A 33 7.82 7.84 -17.25
C SER A 33 8.27 9.29 -17.00
N TYR A 34 7.51 10.07 -16.22
CA TYR A 34 7.78 11.49 -16.00
C TYR A 34 8.86 11.71 -14.96
N ALA A 35 9.55 12.84 -15.07
CA ALA A 35 10.59 13.21 -14.12
C ALA A 35 9.99 13.77 -12.82
N HIS A 36 10.64 13.48 -11.70
CA HIS A 36 10.40 14.16 -10.44
C HIS A 36 11.31 15.39 -10.37
N VAL A 37 10.73 16.58 -10.23
CA VAL A 37 11.47 17.84 -10.33
C VAL A 37 12.19 18.24 -9.04
N GLY A 38 11.79 17.67 -7.90
CA GLY A 38 12.36 17.87 -6.56
C GLY A 38 11.56 18.82 -5.68
N VAL A 39 11.66 18.64 -4.36
CA VAL A 39 10.85 19.40 -3.37
C VAL A 39 11.13 20.91 -3.42
N GLY A 40 12.37 21.29 -3.74
CA GLY A 40 12.74 22.70 -3.92
C GLY A 40 11.84 23.47 -4.89
N SER A 41 11.27 22.77 -5.89
CA SER A 41 10.42 23.37 -6.91
C SER A 41 9.05 23.79 -6.35
N CYS A 42 8.62 23.15 -5.26
CA CYS A 42 7.41 23.46 -4.52
C CYS A 42 7.66 24.52 -3.42
N ALA A 43 8.89 24.60 -2.91
CA ALA A 43 9.26 25.28 -1.67
C ALA A 43 9.46 26.81 -1.78
N GLN A 44 9.16 27.42 -2.93
CA GLN A 44 9.24 28.88 -3.07
C GLN A 44 8.17 29.59 -2.24
N SER A 45 8.46 30.79 -1.75
CA SER A 45 7.55 31.57 -0.90
C SER A 45 6.25 32.00 -1.59
N THR A 46 6.26 32.06 -2.91
CA THR A 46 5.08 32.32 -3.76
C THR A 46 4.31 31.04 -4.13
N CYS A 47 4.82 29.89 -3.72
CA CYS A 47 4.26 28.56 -3.94
C CYS A 47 3.92 27.95 -2.57
N HIS A 48 4.38 26.73 -2.27
CA HIS A 48 4.06 26.02 -1.03
C HIS A 48 5.05 26.27 0.12
N GLY A 49 5.97 27.23 -0.04
CA GLY A 49 6.99 27.61 0.95
C GLY A 49 6.76 28.97 1.60
N SER A 50 5.52 29.45 1.69
CA SER A 50 5.18 30.64 2.46
C SER A 50 5.35 30.39 3.96
N VAL A 51 5.93 31.33 4.70
CA VAL A 51 6.10 31.22 6.16
C VAL A 51 4.79 31.30 6.94
N LYS A 52 3.74 31.84 6.33
CA LYS A 52 2.39 31.92 6.90
C LYS A 52 1.35 31.49 5.86
N PRO A 53 0.22 30.92 6.28
CA PRO A 53 -0.86 30.61 5.37
C PRO A 53 -1.34 31.84 4.59
N TRP A 54 -1.69 31.65 3.32
CA TRP A 54 -2.26 32.71 2.51
C TRP A 54 -3.75 32.90 2.84
N LEU A 55 -4.21 34.15 2.89
CA LEU A 55 -5.61 34.47 3.20
C LEU A 55 -6.55 34.27 2.01
N VAL A 56 -6.03 34.37 0.79
CA VAL A 56 -6.81 34.32 -0.46
C VAL A 56 -6.23 33.22 -1.35
N SER A 57 -6.28 31.99 -0.84
CA SER A 57 -5.85 30.79 -1.56
C SER A 57 -6.71 29.59 -1.15
N PRO A 58 -7.01 28.67 -2.08
CA PRO A 58 -7.73 27.42 -1.77
C PRO A 58 -6.87 26.37 -1.04
N VAL A 59 -5.59 26.64 -0.82
CA VAL A 59 -4.68 25.82 0.01
C VAL A 59 -3.89 26.76 0.94
N GLN A 60 -3.01 26.22 1.79
CA GLN A 60 -2.36 27.04 2.81
C GLN A 60 -1.09 27.71 2.30
N GLN A 61 -0.43 27.19 1.27
CA GLN A 61 0.81 27.73 0.68
C GLN A 61 2.02 27.63 1.62
N ASN A 62 1.91 26.90 2.73
CA ASN A 62 2.99 26.65 3.67
C ASN A 62 3.27 25.15 3.88
N GLU A 63 2.74 24.30 2.99
CA GLU A 63 2.80 22.84 3.10
C GLU A 63 4.24 22.32 3.15
N TYR A 64 5.19 23.00 2.49
CA TYR A 64 6.62 22.67 2.57
C TYR A 64 7.14 22.70 4.01
N PHE A 65 6.75 23.70 4.80
CA PHE A 65 7.19 23.81 6.18
C PHE A 65 6.53 22.76 7.07
N VAL A 66 5.25 22.44 6.84
CA VAL A 66 4.58 21.35 7.56
C VAL A 66 5.26 20.02 7.27
N TRP A 67 5.57 19.73 6.00
CA TRP A 67 6.31 18.54 5.60
C TRP A 67 7.69 18.48 6.24
N ARG A 68 8.49 19.54 6.09
CA ARG A 68 9.87 19.58 6.57
C ARG A 68 9.97 19.46 8.08
N ASP A 69 9.11 20.17 8.81
CA ASP A 69 9.26 20.38 10.26
C ASP A 69 8.44 19.39 11.10
N HIS A 70 7.36 18.85 10.54
CA HIS A 70 6.41 18.04 11.29
C HIS A 70 6.17 16.65 10.69
N ASP A 71 6.41 16.46 9.39
CA ASP A 71 6.23 15.16 8.74
C ASP A 71 7.49 14.29 8.86
N ARG A 72 7.31 13.04 9.31
CA ARG A 72 8.38 12.04 9.40
C ARG A 72 8.86 11.59 8.03
N HIS A 73 8.06 11.78 6.97
CA HIS A 73 8.45 11.50 5.59
C HIS A 73 9.69 12.30 5.16
N ALA A 74 9.84 13.56 5.59
CA ALA A 74 11.03 14.37 5.32
C ALA A 74 12.30 13.84 6.00
N GLN A 75 12.16 13.03 7.05
CA GLN A 75 13.27 12.44 7.82
C GLN A 75 13.55 10.99 7.38
N ALA A 76 12.73 10.42 6.49
CA ALA A 76 12.75 9.00 6.18
C ALA A 76 14.10 8.51 5.64
N PHE A 77 14.79 9.29 4.81
CA PHE A 77 16.11 8.90 4.31
C PHE A 77 17.15 8.87 5.43
N SER A 78 17.16 9.89 6.30
CA SER A 78 18.17 10.06 7.36
C SER A 78 18.20 8.89 8.35
N VAL A 79 17.07 8.23 8.60
CA VAL A 79 17.02 7.09 9.52
C VAL A 79 17.74 5.85 8.98
N LEU A 80 17.99 5.79 7.66
CA LEU A 80 18.78 4.73 7.04
C LEU A 80 20.26 4.83 7.44
N ASP A 81 20.78 6.06 7.58
CA ASP A 81 22.13 6.32 8.10
C ASP A 81 22.15 6.43 9.64
N GLY A 82 21.07 6.07 10.32
CA GLY A 82 21.08 5.89 11.77
C GLY A 82 21.70 4.55 12.19
N ASP A 83 22.03 4.40 13.47
CA ASP A 83 22.57 3.15 14.03
C ASP A 83 21.65 1.95 13.76
N ARG A 84 20.33 2.15 13.86
CA ARG A 84 19.35 1.10 13.56
C ARG A 84 19.39 0.71 12.07
N GLY A 85 19.40 1.69 11.16
CA GLY A 85 19.44 1.45 9.72
C GLY A 85 20.70 0.68 9.30
N ARG A 86 21.87 1.12 9.77
CA ARG A 86 23.15 0.41 9.59
C ARG A 86 23.11 -1.01 10.15
N ALA A 87 22.58 -1.19 11.36
CA ALA A 87 22.48 -2.52 11.98
C ALA A 87 21.55 -3.47 11.21
N ILE A 88 20.43 -2.97 10.70
CA ILE A 88 19.51 -3.75 9.84
C ILE A 88 20.22 -4.16 8.55
N ALA A 89 20.86 -3.22 7.83
CA ALA A 89 21.57 -3.52 6.59
C ALA A 89 22.68 -4.56 6.80
N ALA A 90 23.47 -4.42 7.87
CA ALA A 90 24.49 -5.40 8.23
C ALA A 90 23.91 -6.80 8.49
N ARG A 91 22.78 -6.91 9.20
CA ARG A 91 22.09 -8.20 9.44
C ARG A 91 21.49 -8.81 8.18
N LEU A 92 21.12 -7.97 7.20
CA LEU A 92 20.68 -8.42 5.88
C LEU A 92 21.85 -8.84 4.98
N GLY A 93 23.09 -8.73 5.45
CA GLY A 93 24.29 -9.02 4.65
C GLY A 93 24.56 -7.98 3.57
N ALA A 94 23.96 -6.80 3.71
CA ALA A 94 24.18 -5.67 2.83
C ALA A 94 25.11 -4.64 3.51
N GLY A 95 25.68 -3.76 2.70
CA GLY A 95 26.52 -2.68 3.21
C GLY A 95 25.67 -1.49 3.68
N ASP A 96 25.55 -0.52 2.80
CA ASP A 96 25.00 0.79 3.09
C ASP A 96 23.47 0.84 2.86
N ALA A 97 22.69 1.00 3.94
CA ALA A 97 21.23 1.09 3.88
C ALA A 97 20.75 2.20 2.94
N THR A 98 21.51 3.30 2.83
CA THR A 98 21.19 4.45 1.96
C THR A 98 21.34 4.15 0.47
N LYS A 99 21.83 2.96 0.12
CA LYS A 99 22.01 2.49 -1.26
C LYS A 99 21.20 1.23 -1.55
N MET A 100 20.53 0.66 -0.56
CA MET A 100 19.75 -0.57 -0.73
C MET A 100 18.40 -0.25 -1.39
N PRO A 101 18.08 -0.83 -2.56
CA PRO A 101 16.79 -0.62 -3.20
C PRO A 101 15.61 -1.00 -2.30
N LEU A 102 15.77 -2.02 -1.44
CA LEU A 102 14.77 -2.41 -0.44
C LEU A 102 14.47 -1.28 0.55
N CYS A 103 15.51 -0.67 1.11
CA CYS A 103 15.37 0.40 2.10
C CYS A 103 14.86 1.69 1.45
N LEU A 104 15.49 2.08 0.35
CA LEU A 104 15.11 3.26 -0.44
C LEU A 104 13.69 3.12 -1.02
N GLY A 105 13.21 1.89 -1.18
CA GLY A 105 11.84 1.60 -1.56
C GLY A 105 10.81 2.33 -0.70
N CYS A 106 10.98 2.45 0.62
CA CYS A 106 10.01 3.16 1.47
C CYS A 106 10.55 4.47 2.05
N HIS A 107 11.88 4.64 2.08
CA HIS A 107 12.52 5.75 2.79
C HIS A 107 12.98 6.89 1.87
N ALA A 108 12.81 6.74 0.56
CA ALA A 108 13.17 7.77 -0.40
C ALA A 108 12.37 7.66 -1.71
N GLU A 109 12.42 8.71 -2.52
CA GLU A 109 12.01 8.65 -3.93
C GLU A 109 13.08 7.92 -4.76
N ASN A 110 13.09 6.59 -4.73
CA ASN A 110 14.10 5.78 -5.40
C ASN A 110 13.85 5.60 -6.92
N ILE A 111 13.88 6.70 -7.66
CA ILE A 111 13.64 6.72 -9.11
C ILE A 111 14.95 6.70 -9.93
N PRO A 112 14.95 6.23 -11.19
CA PRO A 112 16.09 6.29 -12.10
C PRO A 112 16.70 7.70 -12.22
N ALA A 113 18.03 7.78 -12.33
CA ALA A 113 18.73 9.07 -12.44
C ALA A 113 18.25 9.94 -13.62
N ALA A 114 17.86 9.31 -14.74
CA ALA A 114 17.33 10.01 -15.91
C ALA A 114 15.95 10.69 -15.66
N GLN A 115 15.24 10.29 -14.61
CA GLN A 115 13.95 10.85 -14.19
C GLN A 115 14.09 11.83 -13.02
N ARG A 116 15.32 12.17 -12.61
CA ARG A 116 15.57 13.12 -11.53
C ARG A 116 15.80 14.50 -12.13
N GLY A 117 14.92 15.44 -11.80
CA GLY A 117 15.03 16.84 -12.18
C GLY A 117 16.15 17.57 -11.43
N PRO A 118 16.42 18.83 -11.80
CA PRO A 118 17.59 19.57 -11.30
C PRO A 118 17.55 19.88 -9.81
N GLN A 119 16.37 19.92 -9.19
CA GLN A 119 16.21 20.16 -7.74
C GLN A 119 15.92 18.89 -6.97
N PHE A 120 15.95 17.72 -7.63
CA PHE A 120 15.71 16.44 -6.98
C PHE A 120 16.88 16.07 -6.07
N SER A 121 16.57 15.66 -4.83
CA SER A 121 17.54 15.09 -3.91
C SER A 121 16.96 13.87 -3.21
N ILE A 122 17.63 12.71 -3.35
CA ILE A 122 17.20 11.49 -2.66
C ILE A 122 17.26 11.63 -1.12
N GLY A 123 18.09 12.55 -0.62
CA GLY A 123 18.23 12.84 0.80
C GLY A 123 17.04 13.55 1.42
N GLU A 124 16.12 14.09 0.60
CA GLU A 124 14.85 14.66 1.07
C GLU A 124 13.86 13.59 1.56
N GLY A 125 14.17 12.30 1.36
CA GLY A 125 13.33 11.19 1.79
C GLY A 125 12.08 11.06 0.94
N VAL A 126 10.92 10.95 1.58
CA VAL A 126 9.62 10.86 0.93
C VAL A 126 9.10 12.28 0.74
N GLY A 127 9.35 12.87 -0.43
CA GLY A 127 8.99 14.25 -0.77
C GLY A 127 7.57 14.39 -1.31
N CYS A 128 7.28 15.59 -1.83
CA CYS A 128 5.94 15.95 -2.34
C CYS A 128 5.48 15.00 -3.45
N GLU A 129 6.37 14.68 -4.38
CA GLU A 129 6.08 13.91 -5.59
C GLU A 129 5.91 12.41 -5.32
N ALA A 130 6.41 11.91 -4.18
CA ALA A 130 6.10 10.58 -3.69
C ALA A 130 4.60 10.38 -3.43
N CYS A 131 3.89 11.45 -3.07
CA CYS A 131 2.45 11.44 -2.80
C CYS A 131 1.62 12.06 -3.93
N HIS A 132 2.09 13.15 -4.53
CA HIS A 132 1.38 13.91 -5.56
C HIS A 132 1.70 13.45 -6.99
N GLY A 133 2.62 12.50 -7.17
CA GLY A 133 3.08 12.02 -8.47
C GLY A 133 4.18 12.91 -9.07
N ALA A 134 4.83 12.39 -10.12
CA ALA A 134 5.92 13.08 -10.82
C ALA A 134 5.46 14.41 -11.45
N ALA A 135 6.05 15.54 -11.04
CA ALA A 135 5.51 16.86 -11.35
C ALA A 135 5.98 17.48 -12.66
N GLN A 136 6.87 16.84 -13.42
CA GLN A 136 7.41 17.37 -14.69
C GLN A 136 6.34 17.95 -15.63
N LYS A 137 5.16 17.33 -15.69
CA LYS A 137 4.09 17.73 -16.61
C LYS A 137 3.05 18.63 -15.96
N TRP A 138 2.72 18.42 -14.68
CA TRP A 138 1.65 19.17 -14.02
C TRP A 138 2.13 20.40 -13.22
N ILE A 139 3.41 20.52 -12.87
CA ILE A 139 3.90 21.63 -12.02
C ILE A 139 3.70 23.01 -12.66
N GLY A 140 3.80 23.14 -13.98
CA GLY A 140 3.56 24.43 -14.64
C GLY A 140 2.08 24.80 -14.69
N MET A 141 1.23 23.83 -14.96
CA MET A 141 -0.19 24.09 -15.18
C MET A 141 -1.01 24.14 -13.90
N HIS A 142 -0.58 23.54 -12.79
CA HIS A 142 -1.41 23.49 -11.57
C HIS A 142 -1.71 24.87 -10.96
N THR A 143 -0.99 25.90 -11.37
CA THR A 143 -1.24 27.30 -11.01
C THR A 143 -2.10 28.05 -12.02
N ALA A 144 -2.43 27.43 -13.16
CA ALA A 144 -3.20 28.08 -14.21
C ALA A 144 -4.67 28.28 -13.77
N PRO A 145 -5.31 29.41 -14.14
CA PRO A 145 -6.69 29.69 -13.73
C PRO A 145 -7.70 28.64 -14.20
N ASP A 146 -7.43 27.97 -15.31
CA ASP A 146 -8.25 26.94 -15.95
C ASP A 146 -7.79 25.51 -15.63
N ALA A 147 -6.81 25.35 -14.73
CA ALA A 147 -6.37 24.03 -14.30
C ALA A 147 -7.50 23.29 -13.58
N ASP A 148 -7.90 22.16 -14.13
CA ASP A 148 -8.87 21.25 -13.51
C ASP A 148 -8.18 19.95 -13.05
N MET A 149 -8.86 19.21 -12.15
CA MET A 149 -8.31 17.96 -11.67
C MET A 149 -8.11 16.94 -12.80
N ALA A 150 -9.01 16.87 -13.78
CA ALA A 150 -8.93 15.88 -14.86
C ALA A 150 -7.65 16.04 -15.69
N SER A 151 -7.29 17.28 -16.03
CA SER A 151 -6.08 17.61 -16.77
C SER A 151 -4.81 17.37 -15.94
N LEU A 152 -4.81 17.66 -14.64
CA LEU A 152 -3.70 17.33 -13.75
C LEU A 152 -3.47 15.83 -13.66
N LEU A 153 -4.54 15.04 -13.48
CA LEU A 153 -4.47 13.58 -13.43
C LEU A 153 -3.94 13.01 -14.76
N GLY A 154 -4.39 13.54 -15.90
CA GLY A 154 -3.86 13.17 -17.22
C GLY A 154 -2.37 13.47 -17.41
N GLN A 155 -1.81 14.36 -16.58
CA GLN A 155 -0.40 14.74 -16.58
C GLN A 155 0.40 14.13 -15.41
N GLY A 156 -0.14 13.11 -14.74
CA GLY A 156 0.58 12.33 -13.74
C GLY A 156 0.44 12.84 -12.31
N PHE A 157 -0.46 13.78 -12.05
CA PHE A 157 -0.86 14.11 -10.67
C PHE A 157 -1.56 12.91 -10.04
N TYR A 158 -1.28 12.65 -8.76
CA TYR A 158 -1.92 11.56 -8.02
C TYR A 158 -3.09 12.09 -7.18
N PRO A 159 -4.29 11.46 -7.22
CA PRO A 159 -5.50 11.98 -6.59
C PRO A 159 -5.53 11.73 -5.07
N THR A 160 -4.62 12.33 -4.30
CA THR A 160 -4.53 12.15 -2.82
C THR A 160 -5.76 12.66 -2.05
N ALA A 161 -6.63 13.46 -2.68
CA ALA A 161 -7.91 13.84 -2.11
C ALA A 161 -8.95 12.70 -2.16
N ALA A 162 -8.79 11.74 -3.09
CA ALA A 162 -9.66 10.58 -3.19
C ALA A 162 -9.26 9.54 -2.10
N PRO A 163 -10.18 9.16 -1.20
CA PRO A 163 -9.88 8.25 -0.09
C PRO A 163 -9.20 6.93 -0.52
N ALA A 164 -9.76 6.29 -1.56
CA ALA A 164 -9.26 5.02 -2.10
C ALA A 164 -7.81 5.13 -2.59
N ALA A 165 -7.53 6.14 -3.42
CA ALA A 165 -6.20 6.36 -3.97
C ALA A 165 -5.20 6.69 -2.85
N ARG A 166 -5.55 7.60 -1.94
CA ARG A 166 -4.68 7.95 -0.81
C ARG A 166 -4.33 6.73 0.03
N ALA A 167 -5.31 5.92 0.42
CA ALA A 167 -5.06 4.76 1.26
C ALA A 167 -4.22 3.70 0.52
N GLN A 168 -4.45 3.47 -0.77
CA GLN A 168 -3.60 2.59 -1.60
C GLN A 168 -2.15 3.09 -1.67
N LEU A 169 -1.94 4.40 -1.84
CA LEU A 169 -0.63 5.03 -1.82
C LEU A 169 0.10 4.77 -0.50
N CYS A 170 -0.58 4.99 0.63
CA CYS A 170 -0.02 4.78 1.97
C CYS A 170 0.34 3.32 2.23
N ALA A 171 -0.58 2.39 1.91
CA ALA A 171 -0.36 0.95 2.02
C ALA A 171 0.83 0.47 1.16
N GLY A 172 1.15 1.19 0.09
CA GLY A 172 2.33 0.94 -0.73
C GLY A 172 3.67 1.02 0.02
N CYS A 173 3.73 1.64 1.21
CA CYS A 173 4.91 1.66 2.08
C CYS A 173 4.64 1.16 3.51
N HIS A 174 3.40 1.30 3.99
CA HIS A 174 3.02 1.01 5.38
C HIS A 174 2.39 -0.37 5.60
N GLU A 175 2.46 -1.28 4.61
CA GLU A 175 1.90 -2.63 4.66
C GLU A 175 2.98 -3.71 4.46
N PHE A 176 2.79 -4.88 5.06
CA PHE A 176 3.66 -6.03 4.84
C PHE A 176 3.56 -6.56 3.41
N GLY A 177 4.67 -7.08 2.87
CA GLY A 177 4.74 -7.54 1.48
C GLY A 177 4.75 -6.42 0.45
N ALA A 178 4.53 -5.16 0.84
CA ALA A 178 4.75 -4.02 -0.03
C ALA A 178 6.25 -3.77 -0.25
N ARG A 179 6.63 -3.40 -1.47
CA ARG A 179 8.01 -3.04 -1.88
C ARG A 179 9.10 -4.05 -1.44
N GLY A 180 8.74 -5.33 -1.31
CA GLY A 180 9.66 -6.41 -0.93
C GLY A 180 9.91 -6.56 0.58
N ALA A 181 9.12 -5.90 1.43
CA ALA A 181 9.17 -6.10 2.87
C ALA A 181 8.69 -7.51 3.25
N ASP A 182 9.60 -8.32 3.79
CA ASP A 182 9.34 -9.69 4.23
C ASP A 182 9.79 -9.91 5.69
N HIS A 183 9.61 -11.13 6.20
CA HIS A 183 10.07 -11.48 7.54
C HIS A 183 11.58 -11.28 7.75
N ARG A 184 12.42 -11.35 6.71
CA ARG A 184 13.87 -11.14 6.86
C ARG A 184 14.18 -9.69 7.23
N LEU A 185 13.47 -8.74 6.63
CA LEU A 185 13.57 -7.33 7.01
C LEU A 185 13.18 -7.12 8.48
N MET A 186 12.10 -7.76 8.93
CA MET A 186 11.64 -7.70 10.32
C MET A 186 12.66 -8.35 11.27
N ALA A 187 13.14 -9.54 10.94
CA ALA A 187 14.13 -10.28 11.72
C ALA A 187 15.47 -9.54 11.82
N ALA A 188 15.81 -8.71 10.83
CA ALA A 188 16.96 -7.82 10.88
C ALA A 188 16.78 -6.61 11.83
N GLY A 189 15.58 -6.42 12.39
CA GLY A 189 15.28 -5.41 13.41
C GLY A 189 14.56 -4.17 12.87
N HIS A 190 13.95 -4.24 11.68
CA HIS A 190 13.05 -3.18 11.24
C HIS A 190 11.82 -3.13 12.15
N PRO A 191 11.32 -1.93 12.53
CA PRO A 191 10.10 -1.81 13.32
C PRO A 191 8.92 -2.53 12.66
N ALA A 192 7.99 -3.03 13.47
CA ALA A 192 6.74 -3.56 12.94
C ALA A 192 5.99 -2.45 12.16
N PHE A 193 5.32 -2.84 11.07
CA PHE A 193 4.38 -1.94 10.40
C PHE A 193 3.20 -1.63 11.32
N ALA A 194 2.53 -0.50 11.08
CA ALA A 194 1.41 -0.08 11.89
C ALA A 194 0.22 -1.02 11.68
N ASP A 195 -0.22 -1.71 12.74
CA ASP A 195 -1.40 -2.58 12.69
C ASP A 195 -2.72 -1.80 12.46
N ASP A 196 -2.71 -0.48 12.63
CA ASP A 196 -3.84 0.42 12.40
C ASP A 196 -3.41 1.65 11.60
N LEU A 197 -3.44 1.52 10.27
CA LEU A 197 -3.17 2.62 9.35
C LEU A 197 -4.16 3.79 9.52
N ALA A 198 -5.43 3.53 9.85
CA ALA A 198 -6.43 4.59 10.00
C ALA A 198 -6.09 5.51 11.19
N SER A 199 -5.75 4.93 12.35
CA SER A 199 -5.28 5.70 13.51
C SER A 199 -3.96 6.45 13.23
N TYR A 200 -3.08 5.88 12.41
CA TYR A 200 -1.85 6.56 11.99
C TYR A 200 -2.18 7.78 11.12
N LEU A 201 -3.06 7.63 10.13
CA LEU A 201 -3.49 8.70 9.25
C LEU A 201 -4.21 9.81 10.00
N GLU A 202 -4.97 9.52 11.06
CA GLU A 202 -5.61 10.53 11.90
C GLU A 202 -4.58 11.45 12.57
N LYS A 203 -3.48 10.89 13.08
CA LYS A 203 -2.41 11.62 13.79
C LYS A 203 -1.38 12.26 12.89
N TRP A 204 -1.35 11.90 11.60
CA TRP A 204 -0.40 12.43 10.63
C TRP A 204 -0.59 13.95 10.45
N PRO A 205 0.49 14.75 10.41
CA PRO A 205 0.40 16.19 10.18
C PRO A 205 -0.26 16.47 8.82
N LYS A 206 -1.44 17.08 8.85
CA LYS A 206 -2.19 17.35 7.63
C LYS A 206 -1.57 18.51 6.86
N HIS A 207 -1.32 18.29 5.57
CA HIS A 207 -0.92 19.34 4.61
C HIS A 207 -2.12 20.06 3.98
N TYR A 208 -3.30 19.92 4.57
CA TYR A 208 -4.55 20.52 4.11
C TYR A 208 -5.45 20.81 5.31
N THR A 209 -6.36 21.75 5.13
CA THR A 209 -7.41 22.08 6.10
C THR A 209 -8.75 21.67 5.53
N VAL A 210 -9.58 21.01 6.33
CA VAL A 210 -10.96 20.67 5.96
C VAL A 210 -11.87 21.80 6.43
N ASP A 211 -11.98 22.85 5.63
CA ASP A 211 -12.90 23.97 5.81
C ASP A 211 -14.08 23.90 4.82
N ALA A 212 -14.95 24.93 4.83
CA ALA A 212 -16.11 24.98 3.95
C ALA A 212 -15.74 24.99 2.46
N ASP A 213 -14.64 25.64 2.08
CA ASP A 213 -14.15 25.66 0.69
C ASP A 213 -13.62 24.28 0.28
N TYR A 214 -12.82 23.64 1.15
CA TYR A 214 -12.35 22.28 0.91
C TYR A 214 -13.52 21.31 0.73
N ILE A 215 -14.54 21.38 1.59
CA ILE A 215 -15.73 20.53 1.49
C ILE A 215 -16.46 20.79 0.17
N ALA A 216 -16.69 22.05 -0.20
CA ALA A 216 -17.36 22.41 -1.44
C ALA A 216 -16.60 21.97 -2.71
N ARG A 217 -15.25 21.97 -2.69
CA ARG A 217 -14.45 21.57 -3.84
C ARG A 217 -14.19 20.07 -3.92
N LYS A 218 -13.94 19.43 -2.78
CA LYS A 218 -13.42 18.05 -2.72
C LYS A 218 -14.46 17.03 -2.27
N HIS A 219 -15.57 17.46 -1.67
CA HIS A 219 -16.64 16.60 -1.18
C HIS A 219 -16.10 15.42 -0.36
N PRO A 220 -15.24 15.68 0.66
CA PRO A 220 -14.70 14.59 1.45
C PRO A 220 -15.83 13.89 2.20
N PRO A 221 -15.70 12.57 2.44
CA PRO A 221 -16.61 11.90 3.35
C PRO A 221 -16.51 12.49 4.76
N GLU A 222 -17.58 12.35 5.54
CA GLU A 222 -17.55 12.65 6.97
C GLU A 222 -16.42 11.87 7.67
N ALA A 223 -15.85 12.42 8.75
CA ALA A 223 -14.68 11.84 9.39
C ALA A 223 -14.88 10.36 9.84
N GLY A 224 -16.06 10.03 10.37
CA GLY A 224 -16.40 8.65 10.74
C GLY A 224 -16.45 7.71 9.53
N VAL A 225 -17.06 8.18 8.43
CA VAL A 225 -17.10 7.45 7.16
C VAL A 225 -15.70 7.23 6.58
N GLN A 226 -14.85 8.27 6.62
CA GLN A 226 -13.46 8.17 6.18
C GLN A 226 -12.70 7.10 6.96
N ALA A 227 -12.85 7.07 8.29
CA ALA A 227 -12.19 6.08 9.14
C ALA A 227 -12.65 4.64 8.81
N SER A 228 -13.95 4.43 8.60
CA SER A 228 -14.50 3.14 8.17
C SER A 228 -13.99 2.72 6.78
N PHE A 229 -13.88 3.67 5.85
CA PHE A 229 -13.30 3.43 4.54
C PHE A 229 -11.82 3.02 4.64
N ASP A 230 -11.02 3.74 5.44
CA ASP A 230 -9.59 3.46 5.62
C ASP A 230 -9.36 2.07 6.24
N ARG A 231 -10.21 1.65 7.19
CA ARG A 231 -10.19 0.28 7.74
C ARG A 231 -10.51 -0.77 6.68
N LEU A 232 -11.52 -0.52 5.86
CA LEU A 232 -11.92 -1.43 4.78
C LEU A 232 -10.82 -1.57 3.73
N GLN A 233 -10.21 -0.46 3.31
CA GLN A 233 -9.09 -0.45 2.39
C GLN A 233 -7.87 -1.18 2.96
N HIS A 234 -7.49 -0.90 4.21
CA HIS A 234 -6.36 -1.57 4.87
C HIS A 234 -6.56 -3.08 4.94
N ALA A 235 -7.76 -3.55 5.34
CA ALA A 235 -8.09 -4.97 5.34
C ALA A 235 -8.01 -5.58 3.93
N ALA A 236 -8.49 -4.88 2.90
CA ALA A 236 -8.44 -5.33 1.51
C ALA A 236 -7.00 -5.38 0.96
N ASP A 237 -6.12 -4.47 1.37
CA ASP A 237 -4.72 -4.44 0.97
C ASP A 237 -3.92 -5.54 1.65
N TRP A 238 -4.11 -5.75 2.96
CA TRP A 238 -3.57 -6.91 3.68
C TRP A 238 -4.00 -8.24 3.05
N ALA A 239 -5.30 -8.42 2.79
CA ALA A 239 -5.82 -9.65 2.18
C ALA A 239 -5.31 -9.82 0.74
N GLY A 240 -5.13 -8.73 0.00
CA GLY A 240 -4.54 -8.74 -1.34
C GLY A 240 -3.07 -9.15 -1.32
N ALA A 241 -2.28 -8.61 -0.39
CA ALA A 241 -0.88 -8.99 -0.19
C ALA A 241 -0.77 -10.48 0.20
N LEU A 242 -1.61 -10.92 1.13
CA LEU A 242 -1.72 -12.32 1.53
C LEU A 242 -2.03 -13.22 0.33
N ALA A 243 -3.08 -12.90 -0.43
CA ALA A 243 -3.50 -13.67 -1.60
C ALA A 243 -2.40 -13.77 -2.67
N ARG A 244 -1.65 -12.69 -2.93
CA ARG A 244 -0.51 -12.72 -3.87
C ARG A 244 0.67 -13.54 -3.33
N SER A 245 0.89 -13.52 -2.01
CA SER A 245 1.94 -14.31 -1.37
C SER A 245 1.66 -15.82 -1.35
N THR A 246 0.47 -16.25 -1.79
CA THR A 246 0.09 -17.67 -1.73
C THR A 246 0.87 -18.60 -2.66
N ALA A 247 1.62 -18.04 -3.63
CA ALA A 247 2.58 -18.81 -4.41
C ALA A 247 3.86 -19.17 -3.63
N GLY A 248 4.03 -18.62 -2.42
CA GLY A 248 5.23 -18.68 -1.60
C GLY A 248 6.22 -17.58 -1.97
N VAL A 249 6.69 -16.83 -0.98
CA VAL A 249 7.77 -15.85 -1.15
C VAL A 249 9.05 -16.51 -0.66
N ASN A 250 10.09 -16.56 -1.49
CA ASN A 250 11.36 -17.22 -1.15
C ASN A 250 11.20 -18.68 -0.69
N GLY A 251 10.16 -19.38 -1.17
CA GLY A 251 9.88 -20.78 -0.84
C GLY A 251 9.16 -21.02 0.50
N VAL A 252 8.81 -19.97 1.25
CA VAL A 252 8.03 -20.05 2.49
C VAL A 252 6.57 -19.70 2.23
N PHE A 253 5.65 -20.53 2.74
CA PHE A 253 4.22 -20.32 2.58
C PHE A 253 3.45 -20.70 3.87
N PRO A 254 2.59 -19.80 4.38
CA PRO A 254 2.56 -18.37 4.08
C PRO A 254 3.87 -17.71 4.51
N GLU A 255 4.23 -16.56 3.93
CA GLU A 255 5.41 -15.80 4.37
C GLU A 255 5.26 -15.43 5.87
N PHE A 256 6.34 -15.49 6.64
CA PHE A 256 6.26 -15.34 8.10
C PHE A 256 5.84 -13.94 8.55
N SER A 257 5.95 -12.91 7.71
CA SER A 257 5.49 -11.55 8.01
C SER A 257 3.98 -11.46 8.19
N PHE A 258 3.22 -12.41 7.66
CA PHE A 258 1.76 -12.44 7.85
C PHE A 258 1.34 -13.05 9.19
N PHE A 259 2.29 -13.45 10.03
CA PHE A 259 2.03 -13.99 11.36
C PHE A 259 2.33 -12.96 12.43
N ARG A 260 1.66 -13.09 13.58
CA ARG A 260 2.00 -12.29 14.75
C ARG A 260 3.34 -12.74 15.30
N CYS A 261 4.28 -11.80 15.42
CA CYS A 261 5.63 -12.06 15.94
C CYS A 261 5.59 -12.72 17.32
N ASP A 262 4.67 -12.32 18.20
CA ASP A 262 4.49 -12.86 19.55
C ASP A 262 4.06 -14.33 19.60
N SER A 263 3.62 -14.90 18.46
CA SER A 263 3.31 -16.33 18.39
C SER A 263 4.57 -17.19 18.49
N CYS A 264 5.70 -16.69 17.98
CA CYS A 264 6.99 -17.39 17.94
C CYS A 264 8.04 -16.73 18.85
N HIS A 265 8.11 -15.39 18.85
CA HIS A 265 9.03 -14.58 19.64
C HIS A 265 8.40 -14.15 20.96
N ARG A 266 8.22 -15.12 21.86
CA ARG A 266 7.72 -14.90 23.22
C ARG A 266 8.69 -15.47 24.26
N PRO A 267 8.73 -14.89 25.47
CA PRO A 267 9.43 -15.51 26.60
C PRO A 267 8.90 -16.92 26.84
N ALA A 268 9.77 -17.85 27.24
CA ALA A 268 9.40 -19.25 27.47
C ALA A 268 8.33 -19.41 28.55
N GLU A 269 8.27 -18.47 29.50
CA GLU A 269 7.32 -18.43 30.62
C GLU A 269 5.93 -17.92 30.21
N ALA A 270 5.84 -17.19 29.09
CA ALA A 270 4.58 -16.68 28.57
C ALA A 270 3.80 -17.82 27.90
N ARG A 271 3.07 -18.62 28.69
CA ARG A 271 2.12 -19.61 28.15
C ARG A 271 1.12 -18.90 27.24
N ASP A 272 0.88 -19.44 26.05
CA ASP A 272 -0.25 -18.99 25.25
C ASP A 272 -1.53 -19.32 26.03
N THR A 273 -2.18 -18.28 26.57
CA THR A 273 -3.41 -18.39 27.34
C THR A 273 -4.58 -18.87 26.47
N ALA A 274 -4.43 -18.86 25.15
CA ALA A 274 -5.39 -19.44 24.21
C ALA A 274 -5.18 -20.95 23.97
N GLY A 275 -4.14 -21.58 24.55
CA GLY A 275 -3.87 -23.00 24.41
C GLY A 275 -3.51 -23.45 22.98
N ARG A 276 -3.14 -22.52 22.09
CA ARG A 276 -2.81 -22.81 20.70
C ARG A 276 -1.30 -23.00 20.57
N THR A 277 -0.89 -24.18 20.11
CA THR A 277 0.52 -24.50 19.83
C THR A 277 1.00 -23.98 18.46
N ARG A 278 0.15 -23.23 17.74
CA ARG A 278 0.36 -22.87 16.34
C ARG A 278 0.49 -21.35 16.15
N PRO A 279 1.36 -20.90 15.22
CA PRO A 279 1.46 -19.49 14.87
C PRO A 279 0.13 -18.90 14.39
N ARG A 280 -0.20 -17.68 14.84
CA ARG A 280 -1.42 -16.97 14.44
C ARG A 280 -1.12 -15.97 13.35
N LEU A 281 -2.03 -15.80 12.40
CA LEU A 281 -1.97 -14.71 11.43
C LEU A 281 -2.09 -13.36 12.14
N ASN A 282 -1.41 -12.34 11.63
CA ASN A 282 -1.67 -10.95 12.00
C ASN A 282 -2.88 -10.44 11.21
N ASP A 283 -4.07 -10.92 11.57
CA ASP A 283 -5.34 -10.57 10.95
C ASP A 283 -6.01 -9.34 11.61
N SER A 284 -5.21 -8.50 12.27
CA SER A 284 -5.65 -7.32 13.03
C SER A 284 -6.45 -6.34 12.17
N ALA A 285 -6.01 -6.07 10.93
CA ALA A 285 -6.72 -5.20 9.99
C ALA A 285 -8.15 -5.70 9.69
N VAL A 286 -8.32 -6.99 9.41
CA VAL A 286 -9.63 -7.58 9.13
C VAL A 286 -10.51 -7.61 10.39
N ARG A 287 -9.92 -7.89 11.56
CA ARG A 287 -10.67 -7.87 12.83
C ARG A 287 -11.11 -6.46 13.22
N ALA A 288 -10.27 -5.46 13.01
CA ALA A 288 -10.59 -4.05 13.26
C ALA A 288 -11.71 -3.55 12.33
N LEU A 289 -11.74 -4.03 11.08
CA LEU A 289 -12.85 -3.81 10.16
C LEU A 289 -14.14 -4.49 10.63
N LEU A 290 -14.08 -5.76 11.04
CA LEU A 290 -15.27 -6.49 11.51
C LEU A 290 -15.89 -5.89 12.78
N ALA A 291 -15.06 -5.27 13.63
CA ALA A 291 -15.47 -4.56 14.83
C ALA A 291 -16.06 -3.17 14.54
N ASP A 292 -15.88 -2.64 13.33
CA ASP A 292 -16.50 -1.39 12.90
C ASP A 292 -17.95 -1.68 12.44
N GLU A 293 -18.91 -1.15 13.20
CA GLU A 293 -20.34 -1.36 12.94
C GLU A 293 -20.83 -0.65 11.67
N HIS A 294 -20.12 0.39 11.23
CA HIS A 294 -20.50 1.25 10.12
C HIS A 294 -19.78 0.90 8.82
N ALA A 295 -18.64 0.20 8.87
CA ALA A 295 -17.83 -0.08 7.69
C ALA A 295 -18.42 -1.10 6.71
N LEU A 296 -19.30 -1.99 7.18
CA LEU A 296 -19.82 -3.13 6.41
C LEU A 296 -21.32 -3.31 6.64
N ASP A 297 -22.05 -3.71 5.61
CA ASP A 297 -23.40 -4.21 5.79
C ASP A 297 -23.39 -5.59 6.50
N PRO A 298 -24.54 -6.05 7.08
CA PRO A 298 -24.58 -7.31 7.81
C PRO A 298 -24.20 -8.56 6.99
N ALA A 299 -24.50 -8.57 5.69
CA ALA A 299 -24.20 -9.69 4.81
C ALA A 299 -22.69 -9.73 4.48
N GLN A 300 -22.09 -8.59 4.17
CA GLN A 300 -20.66 -8.42 3.98
C GLN A 300 -19.89 -8.82 5.24
N ARG A 301 -20.30 -8.32 6.42
CA ARG A 301 -19.68 -8.65 7.71
C ARG A 301 -19.69 -10.16 7.95
N THR A 302 -20.84 -10.80 7.77
CA THR A 302 -20.98 -12.25 7.94
C THR A 302 -20.09 -13.01 6.96
N GLN A 303 -20.08 -12.62 5.68
CA GLN A 303 -19.27 -13.27 4.66
C GLN A 303 -17.77 -13.12 4.96
N ILE A 304 -17.29 -11.92 5.28
CA ILE A 304 -15.88 -11.66 5.59
C ILE A 304 -15.43 -12.42 6.83
N ALA A 305 -16.25 -12.46 7.89
CA ALA A 305 -15.97 -13.25 9.09
C ALA A 305 -15.82 -14.75 8.76
N GLN A 306 -16.73 -15.31 7.96
CA GLN A 306 -16.66 -16.70 7.51
C GLN A 306 -15.40 -16.97 6.66
N ARG A 307 -15.00 -16.04 5.78
CA ARG A 307 -13.77 -16.18 4.99
C ARG A 307 -12.52 -16.17 5.88
N LEU A 308 -12.49 -15.32 6.90
CA LEU A 308 -11.38 -15.27 7.86
C LEU A 308 -11.27 -16.56 8.68
N GLU A 309 -12.40 -17.14 9.08
CA GLU A 309 -12.44 -18.45 9.75
C GLU A 309 -11.96 -19.58 8.84
N GLN A 310 -12.40 -19.60 7.58
CA GLN A 310 -11.94 -20.58 6.57
C GLN A 310 -10.43 -20.50 6.35
N LEU A 311 -9.89 -19.27 6.28
CA LEU A 311 -8.45 -19.01 6.15
C LEU A 311 -7.68 -19.59 7.34
N SER A 312 -8.12 -19.27 8.57
CA SER A 312 -7.53 -19.79 9.80
C SER A 312 -7.59 -21.31 9.88
N ALA A 313 -8.74 -21.90 9.50
CA ALA A 313 -8.93 -23.34 9.53
C ALA A 313 -8.08 -24.07 8.48
N GLY A 314 -7.88 -23.49 7.29
CA GLY A 314 -6.96 -24.02 6.27
C GLY A 314 -5.51 -24.04 6.77
N LEU A 315 -5.07 -22.94 7.40
CA LEU A 315 -3.76 -22.85 8.04
C LEU A 315 -3.59 -23.90 9.14
N ASP A 316 -4.57 -24.02 10.03
CA ASP A 316 -4.54 -24.98 11.14
C ASP A 316 -4.49 -26.43 10.63
N ARG A 317 -5.17 -26.76 9.54
CA ARG A 317 -5.09 -28.13 8.98
C ARG A 317 -3.79 -28.39 8.22
N GLY A 318 -2.95 -27.38 7.98
CA GLY A 318 -1.81 -27.48 7.07
C GLY A 318 -2.23 -27.68 5.60
N ASP A 319 -3.49 -27.38 5.28
CA ASP A 319 -4.06 -27.55 3.94
C ASP A 319 -3.77 -26.30 3.11
N ARG A 320 -2.67 -26.36 2.35
CA ARG A 320 -2.19 -25.24 1.54
C ARG A 320 -3.20 -24.81 0.48
N ALA A 321 -3.90 -25.76 -0.14
CA ALA A 321 -4.87 -25.46 -1.19
C ALA A 321 -6.09 -24.75 -0.59
N ALA A 322 -6.62 -25.27 0.54
CA ALA A 322 -7.73 -24.60 1.24
C ALA A 322 -7.34 -23.22 1.77
N TYR A 323 -6.13 -23.06 2.31
CA TYR A 323 -5.62 -21.77 2.75
C TYR A 323 -5.55 -20.77 1.58
N ALA A 324 -4.95 -21.17 0.46
CA ALA A 324 -4.80 -20.30 -0.70
C ALA A 324 -6.16 -19.88 -1.29
N ALA A 325 -7.09 -20.84 -1.40
CA ALA A 325 -8.45 -20.57 -1.84
C ALA A 325 -9.19 -19.62 -0.88
N ALA A 326 -9.05 -19.81 0.43
CA ALA A 326 -9.65 -18.93 1.43
C ALA A 326 -9.04 -17.52 1.41
N ALA A 327 -7.73 -17.39 1.21
CA ALA A 327 -7.06 -16.09 1.08
C ALA A 327 -7.57 -15.32 -0.15
N GLN A 328 -7.68 -16.00 -1.30
CA GLN A 328 -8.26 -15.41 -2.50
C GLN A 328 -9.73 -15.01 -2.30
N ALA A 329 -10.53 -15.87 -1.68
CA ALA A 329 -11.94 -15.59 -1.40
C ALA A 329 -12.12 -14.39 -0.44
N LEU A 330 -11.27 -14.29 0.60
CA LEU A 330 -11.27 -13.16 1.52
C LEU A 330 -10.92 -11.86 0.79
N ASN A 331 -9.86 -11.85 -0.02
CA ASN A 331 -9.49 -10.70 -0.84
C ASN A 331 -10.64 -10.27 -1.76
N LEU A 332 -11.28 -11.22 -2.46
CA LEU A 332 -12.41 -10.91 -3.34
C LEU A 332 -13.60 -10.31 -2.58
N SER A 333 -13.96 -10.87 -1.41
CA SER A 333 -15.04 -10.31 -0.57
C SER A 333 -14.73 -8.88 -0.11
N LEU A 334 -13.49 -8.61 0.32
CA LEU A 334 -13.08 -7.28 0.76
C LEU A 334 -13.05 -6.27 -0.40
N ARG A 335 -12.54 -6.67 -1.57
CA ARG A 335 -12.54 -5.82 -2.78
C ARG A 335 -13.96 -5.54 -3.27
N SER A 336 -14.86 -6.51 -3.16
CA SER A 336 -16.27 -6.33 -3.47
C SER A 336 -16.95 -5.36 -2.50
N ALA A 337 -16.65 -5.45 -1.20
CA ALA A 337 -17.18 -4.52 -0.21
C ALA A 337 -16.66 -3.10 -0.46
N LEU A 338 -15.36 -2.96 -0.76
CA LEU A 338 -14.75 -1.67 -1.11
C LEU A 338 -15.40 -1.03 -2.35
N ALA A 339 -15.67 -1.82 -3.39
CA ALA A 339 -16.36 -1.36 -4.60
C ALA A 339 -17.82 -0.96 -4.35
N ALA A 340 -18.48 -1.56 -3.35
CA ALA A 340 -19.85 -1.22 -2.96
C ALA A 340 -19.94 0.10 -2.16
N GLY A 341 -18.82 0.53 -1.57
CA GLY A 341 -18.72 1.69 -0.68
C GLY A 341 -19.10 1.36 0.77
N VAL A 342 -18.77 2.27 1.69
CA VAL A 342 -19.21 2.20 3.09
C VAL A 342 -20.73 2.44 3.13
N PRO A 343 -21.52 1.68 3.90
CA PRO A 343 -22.95 1.91 4.04
C PRO A 343 -23.29 3.36 4.43
N GLY A 344 -24.30 3.94 3.77
CA GLY A 344 -24.79 5.29 4.07
C GLY A 344 -24.09 6.46 3.37
N THR A 345 -23.20 6.19 2.41
CA THR A 345 -22.36 7.21 1.75
C THR A 345 -22.70 7.46 0.28
N ARG A 346 -23.91 7.13 -0.16
CA ARG A 346 -24.38 7.40 -1.54
C ARG A 346 -25.31 8.60 -1.59
#